data_AF-V9L7M8-F1
#
_entry.id   AF-V9L7M8-F1
#
_cell.length_a   1.000
_cell.length_b   1.000
_cell.length_c   1.000
_cell.angle_alpha   90.00
_cell.angle_beta   90.00
_cell.angle_gamma   90.00
#
_symmetry.space_group_name_H-M   'P 1'
#
loop_
_entity.id
_entity.type
_entity.pdbx_description
1 polymer ?
#
loop_
_entity_poly.entity_id
_entity_poly.type
_entity_poly.pdbx_seq_one_letter_code
_entity_poly.pdbx_strand_id
1 'polypeptide(L)'
;MKKGQNKFKEHAIHLSNLSEDHCNIWFKHLKDILNGFPNRPKSLKVIVNPHSHKKEAKQIYDEQVAPLFKLADIKTDITITEYQGHAFSVLKECELQEFDGVVCVGGDGTASEVVHGVLLRAQMDAGRDTDSNFTPVRAPLPLGIIPAGSTNVIAFSVHGIKHPVTAAMHIIMGHHQAVDACTFHSHNGLLRFGFSAMFGFGG
;
A
#
# COMPACT_ATOMS: atom_id res chain seq x y z
N MET A 1 -20.32 16.60 -9.61
CA MET A 1 -20.49 15.14 -9.77
C MET A 1 -21.26 14.60 -8.57
N LYS A 2 -22.40 13.94 -8.76
CA LYS A 2 -23.23 13.42 -7.66
C LYS A 2 -22.43 12.37 -6.87
N LYS A 3 -22.20 12.63 -5.57
CA LYS A 3 -21.66 11.64 -4.62
C LYS A 3 -22.65 10.49 -4.52
N GLY A 4 -22.23 9.27 -4.89
CA GLY A 4 -22.85 8.04 -4.38
C GLY A 4 -23.44 7.03 -5.38
N GLN A 5 -23.19 7.09 -6.68
CA GLN A 5 -23.90 6.20 -7.61
C GLN A 5 -23.27 4.81 -7.84
N ASN A 6 -21.97 4.61 -7.60
CA ASN A 6 -21.34 3.30 -7.83
C ASN A 6 -20.76 2.74 -6.53
N LYS A 7 -21.61 2.08 -5.73
CA LYS A 7 -21.14 1.27 -4.61
C LYS A 7 -20.91 -0.16 -5.11
N PHE A 8 -19.72 -0.70 -4.89
CA PHE A 8 -19.47 -2.12 -5.09
C PHE A 8 -20.41 -2.91 -4.17
N LYS A 9 -21.09 -3.91 -4.73
CA LYS A 9 -21.90 -4.85 -3.97
C LYS A 9 -21.21 -6.19 -4.04
N GLU A 10 -21.05 -6.82 -2.88
CA GLU A 10 -20.66 -8.22 -2.81
C GLU A 10 -21.80 -9.06 -3.38
N HIS A 11 -21.47 -10.01 -4.26
CA HIS A 11 -22.39 -11.00 -4.75
C HIS A 11 -21.75 -12.38 -4.61
N ALA A 12 -22.30 -13.19 -3.72
CA ALA A 12 -21.87 -14.57 -3.54
C ALA A 12 -22.54 -15.44 -4.59
N ILE A 13 -21.73 -16.12 -5.40
CA ILE A 13 -22.19 -17.17 -6.33
C ILE A 13 -21.85 -18.50 -5.68
N HIS A 14 -22.88 -19.28 -5.37
CA HIS A 14 -22.71 -20.63 -4.84
C HIS A 14 -22.70 -21.64 -5.98
N LEU A 15 -21.55 -22.26 -6.21
CA LEU A 15 -21.41 -23.39 -7.13
C LEU A 15 -21.51 -24.68 -6.31
N SER A 16 -22.46 -25.55 -6.64
CA SER A 16 -22.65 -26.83 -5.95
C SER A 16 -22.83 -27.98 -6.94
N ASN A 17 -22.35 -29.16 -6.55
CA ASN A 17 -22.54 -30.42 -7.26
C ASN A 17 -22.66 -31.55 -6.23
N LEU A 18 -23.45 -32.58 -6.53
CA LEU A 18 -23.60 -33.76 -5.67
C LEU A 18 -22.34 -34.65 -5.70
N SER A 19 -21.55 -34.58 -6.78
CA SER A 19 -20.28 -35.28 -6.91
C SER A 19 -19.15 -34.45 -6.31
N GLU A 20 -18.48 -35.01 -5.30
CA GLU A 20 -17.29 -34.43 -4.68
C GLU A 20 -16.16 -34.25 -5.72
N ASP A 21 -15.99 -35.22 -6.63
CA ASP A 21 -14.98 -35.16 -7.69
C ASP A 21 -15.15 -33.94 -8.60
N HIS A 22 -16.40 -33.62 -8.99
CA HIS A 22 -16.68 -32.42 -9.78
C HIS A 22 -16.39 -31.13 -9.00
N CYS A 23 -16.76 -31.08 -7.72
CA CYS A 23 -16.44 -29.93 -6.85
C CYS A 23 -14.92 -29.73 -6.73
N ASN A 24 -14.16 -30.81 -6.58
CA ASN A 24 -12.70 -30.77 -6.52
C ASN A 24 -12.07 -30.28 -7.83
N ILE A 25 -12.59 -30.70 -8.99
CA ILE A 25 -12.16 -30.21 -10.30
C ILE A 25 -12.39 -28.70 -10.40
N TRP A 26 -13.58 -28.20 -10.04
CA TRP A 26 -13.88 -26.76 -10.07
C TRP A 26 -12.98 -25.97 -9.13
N PHE A 27 -12.79 -26.45 -7.91
CA PHE A 27 -11.91 -25.82 -6.93
C PHE A 27 -10.48 -25.72 -7.45
N LYS A 28 -9.94 -26.80 -8.02
CA LYS A 28 -8.61 -26.83 -8.60
C LYS A 28 -8.48 -25.82 -9.75
N HIS A 29 -9.43 -25.80 -10.68
CA HIS A 29 -9.43 -24.83 -11.78
C HIS A 29 -9.47 -23.37 -11.29
N LEU A 30 -10.30 -23.07 -10.30
CA LEU A 30 -10.37 -21.72 -9.72
C LEU A 30 -9.05 -21.35 -9.02
N LYS A 31 -8.42 -22.30 -8.30
CA LYS A 31 -7.09 -22.10 -7.72
C LYS A 31 -6.03 -21.87 -8.80
N ASP A 32 -6.07 -22.62 -9.90
CA ASP A 32 -5.13 -22.46 -11.01
C ASP A 32 -5.27 -21.06 -11.67
N ILE A 33 -6.50 -20.58 -11.87
CA ILE A 33 -6.76 -19.20 -12.33
C ILE A 33 -6.17 -18.18 -11.35
N LEU A 34 -6.40 -18.37 -10.04
CA LEU A 34 -5.86 -17.47 -9.01
C LEU A 34 -4.32 -17.50 -8.95
N ASN A 35 -3.71 -18.66 -9.21
CA ASN A 35 -2.25 -18.81 -9.29
C ASN A 35 -1.66 -18.10 -10.52
N GLY A 36 -2.48 -17.78 -11.53
CA GLY A 36 -2.10 -16.93 -12.66
C GLY A 36 -1.80 -15.46 -12.31
N PHE A 37 -2.03 -15.05 -11.06
CA PHE A 37 -1.71 -13.72 -10.54
C PHE A 37 -0.52 -13.80 -9.56
N PRO A 38 0.72 -13.95 -10.04
CA PRO A 38 1.88 -14.31 -9.20
C PRO A 38 2.27 -13.24 -8.18
N ASN A 39 1.92 -11.97 -8.44
CA ASN A 39 2.27 -10.84 -7.58
C ASN A 39 1.18 -10.53 -6.53
N ARG A 40 0.15 -11.36 -6.43
CA ARG A 40 -0.94 -11.15 -5.48
C ARG A 40 -0.44 -11.34 -4.04
N PRO A 41 -0.48 -10.30 -3.19
CA PRO A 41 0.01 -10.41 -1.83
C PRO A 41 -0.87 -11.35 -1.00
N LYS A 42 -0.26 -11.99 0.00
CA LYS A 42 -0.89 -12.84 1.02
C LYS A 42 -0.81 -12.22 2.41
N SER A 43 0.21 -11.41 2.66
CA SER A 43 0.43 -10.70 3.93
C SER A 43 0.82 -9.25 3.67
N LEU A 44 0.16 -8.31 4.33
CA LEU A 44 0.40 -6.87 4.18
C LEU A 44 0.59 -6.19 5.54
N LYS A 45 1.62 -5.34 5.65
CA LYS A 45 1.75 -4.37 6.74
C LYS A 45 0.98 -3.10 6.39
N VAL A 46 -0.09 -2.80 7.12
CA VAL A 46 -0.97 -1.66 6.85
C VAL A 46 -0.72 -0.55 7.88
N ILE A 47 -0.29 0.61 7.41
CA ILE A 47 -0.10 1.81 8.23
C ILE A 47 -1.27 2.77 7.97
N VAL A 48 -2.05 3.07 9.01
CA VAL A 48 -3.23 3.94 8.92
C VAL A 48 -2.98 5.21 9.70
N ASN A 49 -3.09 6.36 9.02
CA ASN A 49 -3.08 7.66 9.70
C ASN A 49 -4.51 8.14 9.98
N PRO A 50 -5.03 8.00 11.21
CA PRO A 50 -6.42 8.31 11.54
C PRO A 50 -6.73 9.81 11.43
N HIS A 51 -5.71 10.67 11.45
CA HIS A 51 -5.86 12.12 11.36
C HIS A 51 -5.82 12.64 9.93
N SER A 52 -5.64 11.77 8.92
CA SER A 52 -5.71 12.18 7.52
C SER A 52 -7.10 12.70 7.12
N HIS A 53 -7.11 13.76 6.31
CA HIS A 53 -8.33 14.46 5.87
C HIS A 53 -9.25 14.87 7.03
N LYS A 54 -10.55 14.57 6.95
CA LYS A 54 -11.57 14.84 7.98
C LYS A 54 -11.59 13.78 9.09
N LYS A 55 -10.44 13.16 9.38
CA LYS A 55 -10.29 12.01 10.29
C LYS A 55 -11.09 10.77 9.87
N GLU A 56 -11.27 10.62 8.55
CA GLU A 56 -12.06 9.53 7.96
C GLU A 56 -11.19 8.35 7.52
N ALA A 57 -9.85 8.46 7.54
CA ALA A 57 -8.96 7.45 6.98
C ALA A 57 -9.10 6.06 7.62
N LYS A 58 -9.29 6.01 8.96
CA LYS A 58 -9.57 4.75 9.66
C LYS A 58 -10.91 4.16 9.20
N GLN A 59 -11.94 4.99 9.11
CA GLN A 59 -13.26 4.56 8.64
C GLN A 59 -13.22 4.07 7.19
N ILE A 60 -12.52 4.77 6.30
CA ILE A 60 -12.30 4.35 4.91
C ILE A 60 -11.64 2.98 4.87
N TYR A 61 -10.61 2.75 5.69
CA TYR A 61 -9.97 1.45 5.77
C TYR A 61 -10.95 0.37 6.25
N ASP A 62 -11.58 0.57 7.41
CA ASP A 62 -12.46 -0.40 8.06
C ASP A 62 -13.68 -0.76 7.20
N GLU A 63 -14.30 0.23 6.55
CA GLU A 63 -15.55 0.04 5.81
C GLU A 63 -15.35 -0.33 4.33
N GLN A 64 -14.23 0.07 3.71
CA GLN A 64 -14.06 -0.06 2.26
C GLN A 64 -12.88 -0.93 1.85
N VAL A 65 -11.81 -1.01 2.64
CA VAL A 65 -10.57 -1.68 2.23
C VAL A 65 -10.36 -3.01 2.95
N ALA A 66 -10.46 -3.03 4.28
CA ALA A 66 -10.32 -4.24 5.08
C ALA A 66 -11.27 -5.38 4.64
N PRO A 67 -12.56 -5.11 4.31
CA PRO A 67 -13.44 -6.15 3.80
C PRO A 67 -12.95 -6.77 2.48
N LEU A 68 -12.37 -5.96 1.58
CA LEU A 68 -11.84 -6.44 0.31
C LEU A 68 -10.58 -7.29 0.49
N PHE A 69 -9.67 -6.87 1.37
CA PHE A 69 -8.49 -7.67 1.71
C PHE A 69 -8.90 -9.00 2.36
N LYS A 70 -9.91 -8.99 3.23
CA LYS A 70 -10.48 -10.21 3.82
C LYS A 70 -11.09 -11.14 2.76
N LEU A 71 -11.92 -10.62 1.86
CA LEU A 71 -12.50 -11.40 0.74
C LEU A 71 -11.41 -11.96 -0.19
N ALA A 72 -10.31 -11.22 -0.31
CA ALA A 72 -9.14 -11.65 -1.06
C ALA A 72 -8.24 -12.64 -0.29
N ASP A 73 -8.57 -13.07 0.94
CA ASP A 73 -7.71 -13.96 1.72
C ASP A 73 -6.29 -13.39 1.90
N ILE A 74 -6.22 -12.08 2.17
CA ILE A 74 -4.99 -11.34 2.45
C ILE A 74 -4.97 -11.01 3.95
N LYS A 75 -3.93 -11.46 4.65
CA LYS A 75 -3.69 -11.14 6.06
C LYS A 75 -3.15 -9.72 6.16
N THR A 76 -3.63 -8.98 7.16
CA THR A 76 -3.21 -7.59 7.39
C THR A 76 -2.77 -7.41 8.83
N ASP A 77 -1.52 -6.98 9.02
CA ASP A 77 -1.04 -6.41 10.29
C ASP A 77 -1.26 -4.90 10.23
N ILE A 78 -2.12 -4.38 11.11
CA ILE A 78 -2.54 -2.98 11.07
C ILE A 78 -1.85 -2.21 12.19
N THR A 79 -1.22 -1.10 11.84
CA THR A 79 -0.71 -0.10 12.78
C THR A 79 -1.40 1.23 12.56
N ILE A 80 -2.07 1.73 13.60
CA ILE A 80 -2.66 3.06 13.61
C ILE A 80 -1.61 4.03 14.13
N THR A 81 -1.25 5.04 13.34
CA THR A 81 -0.26 6.04 13.76
C THR A 81 -0.87 7.01 14.76
N GLU A 82 -0.05 7.53 15.67
CA GLU A 82 -0.50 8.34 16.81
C GLU A 82 0.06 9.77 16.77
N TYR A 83 1.22 9.93 16.13
CA TYR A 83 1.92 11.20 16.00
C TYR A 83 2.69 11.24 14.66
N GLN A 84 3.16 12.43 14.27
CA GLN A 84 3.98 12.61 13.08
C GLN A 84 5.33 11.91 13.25
N GLY A 85 5.72 11.05 12.30
CA GLY A 85 6.93 10.23 12.42
C GLY A 85 6.68 8.84 13.02
N HIS A 86 5.47 8.54 13.51
CA HIS A 86 5.17 7.22 14.06
C HIS A 86 5.24 6.12 13.00
N ALA A 87 4.78 6.38 11.76
CA ALA A 87 4.88 5.38 10.69
C ALA A 87 6.34 5.02 10.40
N PHE A 88 7.19 6.04 10.38
CA PHE A 88 8.62 5.87 10.21
C PHE A 88 9.25 5.03 11.33
N SER A 89 8.99 5.37 12.59
CA SER A 89 9.51 4.62 13.75
C SER A 89 9.10 3.15 13.70
N VAL A 90 7.84 2.87 13.37
CA VAL A 90 7.34 1.49 13.24
C VAL A 90 8.06 0.74 12.13
N LEU A 91 8.17 1.32 10.94
CA LEU A 91 8.79 0.66 9.77
C LEU A 91 10.29 0.46 9.94
N LYS A 92 10.95 1.34 10.70
CA LYS A 92 12.37 1.20 11.02
C LYS A 92 12.65 -0.03 11.88
N GLU A 93 11.79 -0.33 12.85
CA GLU A 93 11.96 -1.46 13.77
C GLU A 93 11.31 -2.76 13.26
N CYS A 94 10.34 -2.67 12.35
CA CYS A 94 9.57 -3.82 11.85
C CYS A 94 10.40 -4.77 10.97
N GLU A 95 10.27 -6.08 11.19
CA GLU A 95 10.78 -7.13 10.30
C GLU A 95 9.91 -7.23 9.04
N LEU A 96 10.31 -6.49 8.00
CA LEU A 96 9.53 -6.42 6.76
C LEU A 96 9.57 -7.73 5.95
N GLN A 97 10.49 -8.65 6.23
CA GLN A 97 10.65 -9.89 5.45
C GLN A 97 9.44 -10.84 5.54
N GLU A 98 8.55 -10.66 6.52
CA GLU A 98 7.34 -11.47 6.71
C GLU A 98 6.13 -11.00 5.87
N PHE A 99 6.26 -9.87 5.18
CA PHE A 99 5.18 -9.26 4.40
C PHE A 99 5.47 -9.28 2.91
N ASP A 100 4.43 -9.37 2.10
CA ASP A 100 4.52 -9.25 0.64
C ASP A 100 4.43 -7.79 0.17
N GLY A 101 4.13 -6.86 1.08
CA GLY A 101 3.99 -5.44 0.79
C GLY A 101 3.64 -4.59 2.00
N VAL A 102 3.90 -3.29 1.88
CA VAL A 102 3.49 -2.28 2.86
C VAL A 102 2.38 -1.43 2.24
N VAL A 103 1.30 -1.17 2.97
CA VAL A 103 0.18 -0.33 2.51
C VAL A 103 0.03 0.86 3.43
N CYS A 104 0.01 2.07 2.87
CA CYS A 104 -0.35 3.26 3.63
C CYS A 104 -1.79 3.70 3.35
N VAL A 105 -2.53 4.06 4.41
CA VAL A 105 -3.86 4.66 4.32
C VAL A 105 -3.80 6.08 4.85
N GLY A 106 -3.91 7.06 3.95
CA GLY A 106 -3.79 8.48 4.30
C GLY A 106 -3.61 9.38 3.10
N GLY A 107 -3.09 10.58 3.34
CA GLY A 107 -2.73 11.54 2.29
C GLY A 107 -1.28 11.41 1.82
N ASP A 108 -0.85 12.39 1.00
CA ASP A 108 0.50 12.43 0.43
C ASP A 108 1.60 12.48 1.51
N GLY A 109 1.34 13.13 2.65
CA GLY A 109 2.25 13.14 3.80
C GLY A 109 2.45 11.76 4.42
N THR A 110 1.37 10.98 4.58
CA THR A 110 1.45 9.59 5.07
C THR A 110 2.23 8.71 4.09
N ALA A 111 1.94 8.82 2.78
CA ALA A 111 2.69 8.08 1.76
C ALA A 111 4.19 8.44 1.77
N SER A 112 4.51 9.72 1.95
CA SER A 112 5.89 10.22 2.05
C SER A 112 6.60 9.76 3.33
N GLU A 113 5.88 9.50 4.42
CA GLU A 113 6.44 8.97 5.67
C GLU A 113 6.72 7.48 5.56
N VAL A 114 5.77 6.74 5.00
CA VAL A 114 5.92 5.30 4.77
C VAL A 114 7.03 5.01 3.77
N VAL A 115 7.09 5.71 2.63
CA VAL A 115 8.16 5.48 1.64
C VAL A 115 9.55 5.79 2.23
N HIS A 116 9.65 6.81 3.09
CA HIS A 116 10.88 7.12 3.78
C HIS A 116 11.31 6.00 4.72
N GLY A 117 10.39 5.46 5.52
CA GLY A 117 10.65 4.33 6.41
C GLY A 117 11.07 3.08 5.66
N VAL A 118 10.35 2.72 4.59
CA VAL A 118 10.65 1.52 3.78
C VAL A 118 12.02 1.63 3.09
N LEU A 119 12.32 2.77 2.47
CA LEU A 119 13.60 2.95 1.77
C LEU A 119 14.77 3.03 2.75
N LEU A 120 14.61 3.70 3.89
CA LEU A 120 15.66 3.75 4.90
C LEU A 120 15.92 2.37 5.49
N ARG A 121 14.87 1.60 5.80
CA ARG A 121 15.00 0.22 6.26
C ARG A 121 15.76 -0.65 5.26
N ALA A 122 15.47 -0.49 3.97
CA ALA A 122 16.21 -1.19 2.91
C ALA A 122 17.71 -0.83 2.88
N GLN A 123 18.09 0.41 3.18
CA GLN A 123 19.50 0.80 3.28
C GLN A 123 20.16 0.14 4.50
N MET A 124 19.47 0.16 5.64
CA MET A 124 19.94 -0.44 6.89
C MET A 124 20.15 -1.95 6.74
N ASP A 125 19.16 -2.66 6.18
CA ASP A 125 19.23 -4.10 5.94
C ASP A 125 20.38 -4.47 4.97
N ALA A 126 20.74 -3.57 4.05
CA ALA A 126 21.86 -3.74 3.12
C ALA A 126 23.22 -3.29 3.69
N GLY A 127 23.28 -2.85 4.95
CA GLY A 127 24.50 -2.36 5.59
C GLY A 127 25.09 -1.10 4.93
N ARG A 128 24.25 -0.29 4.28
CA ARG A 128 24.68 0.94 3.61
C ARG A 128 24.69 2.11 4.57
N ASP A 129 25.82 2.83 4.61
CA ASP A 129 25.88 4.16 5.20
C ASP A 129 25.12 5.14 4.31
N THR A 130 24.18 5.88 4.89
CA THR A 130 23.40 6.89 4.19
C THR A 130 24.10 8.24 4.11
N ASP A 131 25.22 8.43 4.83
CA ASP A 131 25.90 9.71 4.96
C ASP A 131 27.13 9.87 4.04
N SER A 132 27.65 8.78 3.45
CA SER A 132 28.82 8.82 2.56
C SER A 132 28.67 7.97 1.28
N ASN A 133 28.99 8.56 0.12
CA ASN A 133 28.95 7.94 -1.22
C ASN A 133 27.67 7.12 -1.52
N PHE A 134 26.53 7.80 -1.48
CA PHE A 134 25.20 7.21 -1.50
C PHE A 134 24.80 6.63 -2.88
N THR A 135 24.75 5.30 -2.98
CA THR A 135 24.01 4.61 -4.06
C THR A 135 22.81 3.89 -3.41
N PRO A 136 21.57 4.36 -3.64
CA PRO A 136 20.39 3.80 -2.99
C PRO A 136 20.15 2.35 -3.39
N VAL A 137 19.86 1.51 -2.39
CA VAL A 137 19.29 0.18 -2.60
C VAL A 137 17.78 0.31 -2.75
N ARG A 138 17.20 -0.47 -3.66
CA ARG A 138 15.75 -0.51 -3.88
C ARG A 138 15.05 -1.12 -2.66
N ALA A 139 13.86 -0.61 -2.33
CA ALA A 139 12.97 -1.28 -1.38
C ALA A 139 12.65 -2.72 -1.85
N PRO A 140 12.79 -3.74 -0.99
CA PRO A 140 12.47 -5.12 -1.36
C PRO A 140 10.96 -5.34 -1.50
N LEU A 141 10.15 -4.54 -0.79
CA LEU A 141 8.70 -4.65 -0.79
C LEU A 141 8.03 -3.55 -1.63
N PRO A 142 6.93 -3.86 -2.33
CA PRO A 142 6.08 -2.85 -2.97
C PRO A 142 5.32 -2.01 -1.92
N LEU A 143 5.03 -0.76 -2.29
CA LEU A 143 4.21 0.16 -1.51
C LEU A 143 2.83 0.33 -2.16
N GLY A 144 1.77 -0.05 -1.43
CA GLY A 144 0.38 0.24 -1.78
C GLY A 144 -0.09 1.56 -1.15
N ILE A 145 -0.85 2.37 -1.90
CA ILE A 145 -1.35 3.66 -1.42
C ILE A 145 -2.87 3.69 -1.47
N ILE A 146 -3.53 3.68 -0.31
CA ILE A 146 -4.97 3.91 -0.22
C ILE A 146 -5.21 5.43 -0.01
N PRO A 147 -5.79 6.13 -1.00
CA PRO A 147 -6.01 7.57 -0.91
C PRO A 147 -7.09 7.89 0.13
N ALA A 148 -6.68 8.49 1.25
CA ALA A 148 -7.56 8.97 2.31
C ALA A 148 -7.22 10.40 2.78
N GLY A 149 -6.42 11.14 2.00
CA GLY A 149 -6.14 12.56 2.18
C GLY A 149 -7.03 13.48 1.33
N SER A 150 -6.79 14.79 1.43
CA SER A 150 -7.48 15.80 0.60
C SER A 150 -6.99 15.84 -0.84
N THR A 151 -5.67 15.72 -1.02
CA THR A 151 -5.00 16.00 -2.30
C THR A 151 -4.74 14.69 -3.06
N ASN A 152 -4.03 13.73 -2.45
CA ASN A 152 -3.76 12.39 -2.99
C ASN A 152 -3.14 12.42 -4.39
N VAL A 153 -2.19 13.32 -4.63
CA VAL A 153 -1.48 13.43 -5.92
C VAL A 153 -0.65 12.19 -6.17
N ILE A 154 0.04 11.65 -5.15
CA ILE A 154 0.88 10.46 -5.31
C ILE A 154 -0.01 9.27 -5.69
N ALA A 155 -1.11 9.04 -4.97
CA ALA A 155 -2.04 7.97 -5.27
C ALA A 155 -2.67 8.09 -6.67
N PHE A 156 -2.98 9.32 -7.10
CA PHE A 156 -3.51 9.57 -8.44
C PHE A 156 -2.46 9.33 -9.53
N SER A 157 -1.21 9.72 -9.30
CA SER A 157 -0.12 9.48 -10.24
C SER A 157 0.15 7.99 -10.43
N VAL A 158 0.00 7.18 -9.38
CA VAL A 158 0.26 5.74 -9.43
C VAL A 158 -0.94 4.97 -9.99
N HIS A 159 -2.16 5.28 -9.55
CA HIS A 159 -3.36 4.51 -9.91
C HIS A 159 -4.22 5.15 -11.02
N GLY A 160 -3.93 6.39 -11.43
CA GLY A 160 -4.80 7.18 -12.30
C GLY A 160 -6.12 7.64 -11.65
N ILE A 161 -6.35 7.31 -10.37
CA ILE A 161 -7.60 7.60 -9.66
C ILE A 161 -7.39 7.76 -8.14
N LYS A 162 -8.18 8.64 -7.52
CA LYS A 162 -8.19 8.90 -6.06
C LYS A 162 -9.33 8.14 -5.35
N HIS A 163 -9.52 6.86 -5.67
CA HIS A 163 -10.63 6.06 -5.15
C HIS A 163 -10.12 4.88 -4.30
N PRO A 164 -10.44 4.82 -2.98
CA PRO A 164 -9.92 3.80 -2.06
C PRO A 164 -10.13 2.36 -2.52
N VAL A 165 -11.34 2.04 -2.96
CA VAL A 165 -11.69 0.68 -3.41
C VAL A 165 -10.92 0.29 -4.65
N THR A 166 -10.74 1.22 -5.60
CA THR A 166 -9.98 0.92 -6.83
C THR A 166 -8.51 0.71 -6.51
N ALA A 167 -7.93 1.52 -5.63
CA ALA A 167 -6.56 1.32 -5.14
C ALA A 167 -6.40 -0.03 -4.44
N ALA A 168 -7.35 -0.43 -3.59
CA ALA A 168 -7.36 -1.75 -2.95
C ALA A 168 -7.40 -2.88 -3.98
N MET A 169 -8.18 -2.74 -5.07
CA MET A 169 -8.21 -3.72 -6.16
C MET A 169 -6.88 -3.84 -6.89
N HIS A 170 -6.17 -2.72 -7.15
CA HIS A 170 -4.82 -2.78 -7.73
C HIS A 170 -3.85 -3.58 -6.85
N ILE A 171 -3.91 -3.38 -5.52
CA ILE A 171 -3.10 -4.12 -4.55
C ILE A 171 -3.48 -5.61 -4.55
N ILE A 172 -4.78 -5.93 -4.48
CA ILE A 172 -5.28 -7.32 -4.47
C ILE A 172 -4.86 -8.08 -5.72
N MET A 173 -4.85 -7.41 -6.88
CA MET A 173 -4.48 -8.03 -8.15
C MET A 173 -2.96 -8.12 -8.36
N GLY A 174 -2.14 -7.56 -7.45
CA GLY A 174 -0.69 -7.55 -7.58
C GLY A 174 -0.19 -6.66 -8.73
N HIS A 175 -0.94 -5.61 -9.07
CA HIS A 175 -0.51 -4.67 -10.11
C HIS A 175 0.66 -3.81 -9.60
N HIS A 176 1.83 -3.97 -10.22
CA HIS A 176 3.03 -3.22 -9.86
C HIS A 176 3.35 -2.19 -10.93
N GLN A 177 3.65 -0.97 -10.48
CA GLN A 177 4.18 0.11 -11.31
C GLN A 177 5.52 0.53 -10.73
N ALA A 178 6.57 0.59 -11.57
CA ALA A 178 7.83 1.19 -11.17
C ALA A 178 7.64 2.71 -11.02
N VAL A 179 8.11 3.27 -9.91
CA VAL A 179 8.01 4.69 -9.59
C VAL A 179 9.38 5.17 -9.10
N ASP A 180 9.79 6.34 -9.56
CA ASP A 180 11.02 6.97 -9.12
C ASP A 180 10.84 7.62 -7.75
N ALA A 181 11.88 7.54 -6.92
CA ALA A 181 11.98 8.25 -5.66
C ALA A 181 13.22 9.16 -5.68
N CYS A 182 13.20 10.22 -4.89
CA CYS A 182 14.32 11.13 -4.73
C CYS A 182 14.82 11.16 -3.29
N THR A 183 16.08 11.53 -3.13
CA THR A 183 16.69 11.81 -1.83
C THR A 183 16.90 13.30 -1.65
N PHE A 184 16.52 13.79 -0.48
CA PHE A 184 16.79 15.15 -0.02
C PHE A 184 17.98 15.10 0.94
N HIS A 185 19.04 15.83 0.61
CA HIS A 185 20.27 15.90 1.41
C HIS A 185 20.53 17.33 1.85
N SER A 186 21.14 17.46 3.03
CA SER A 186 21.76 18.69 3.52
C SER A 186 23.26 18.50 3.69
N HIS A 187 23.97 19.56 4.05
CA HIS A 187 25.38 19.45 4.44
C HIS A 187 25.61 18.51 5.65
N ASN A 188 24.56 18.24 6.44
CA ASN A 188 24.61 17.33 7.59
C ASN A 188 24.20 15.88 7.25
N GLY A 189 24.05 15.55 5.96
CA GLY A 189 23.69 14.19 5.52
C GLY A 189 22.27 14.06 4.96
N LEU A 190 21.81 12.81 4.85
CA LEU A 190 20.49 12.48 4.29
C LEU A 190 19.37 13.01 5.20
N LEU A 191 18.48 13.83 4.64
CA LEU A 191 17.28 14.28 5.33
C LEU A 191 16.14 13.30 5.16
N ARG A 192 15.86 12.88 3.91
CA ARG A 192 14.68 12.08 3.60
C ARG A 192 14.70 11.43 2.23
N PHE A 193 14.03 10.29 2.10
CA PHE A 193 13.55 9.78 0.80
C PHE A 193 12.10 10.21 0.56
N GLY A 194 11.76 10.63 -0.65
CA GLY A 194 10.40 11.02 -0.97
C GLY A 194 10.06 10.89 -2.44
N PHE A 195 8.85 11.32 -2.77
CA PHE A 195 8.41 11.49 -4.15
C PHE A 195 8.59 12.95 -4.55
N SER A 196 9.05 13.19 -5.78
CA SER A 196 9.00 14.53 -6.35
C SER A 196 7.58 14.80 -6.85
N ALA A 197 6.86 15.70 -6.17
CA ALA A 197 5.56 16.19 -6.62
C ALA A 197 5.52 17.71 -6.42
N MET A 198 5.72 18.46 -7.50
CA MET A 198 5.63 19.93 -7.51
C MET A 198 4.50 20.38 -8.43
N PHE A 199 3.79 21.44 -8.03
CA PHE A 199 2.76 22.08 -8.85
C PHE A 199 2.75 23.59 -8.55
N GLY A 200 2.90 24.45 -9.57
CA GLY A 200 2.86 25.91 -9.43
C GLY A 200 4.12 26.65 -9.89
N PHE A 201 4.25 27.93 -9.50
CA PHE A 201 5.43 28.78 -9.73
C PHE A 201 6.47 28.52 -8.63
N GLY A 202 7.34 27.52 -8.85
CA GLY A 202 8.41 27.12 -7.92
C GLY A 202 9.77 27.62 -8.42
N GLY A 203 10.56 28.18 -7.50
CA GLY A 203 11.95 28.60 -7.71
C GLY A 203 12.94 27.58 -7.15
#